data_AF-A0A699IZ53-F1
#
_entry.id   AF-A0A699IZ53-F1
#
_cell.length_a   1.000
_cell.length_b   1.000
_cell.length_c   1.000
_cell.angle_alpha   90.00
_cell.angle_beta   90.00
_cell.angle_gamma   90.00
#
_symmetry.space_group_name_H-M   'P 1'
#
loop_
_entity.id
_entity.type
_entity.pdbx_description
1 polymer ?
#
loop_
_entity_poly.entity_id
_entity_poly.type
_entity_poly.pdbx_seq_one_letter_code
_entity_poly.pdbx_strand_id
1 'polypeptide(L)' 'MNQFCEVKGIMRQYSVAMTPQQNRVAERRNRTLIEAARTMLADSKLPTTFWAEAINTGCYVQNK' A
#
# COMPACT_ATOMS: atom_id res chain seq x y z
N MET A 1 -11.77 -15.80 -2.37
CA MET A 1 -11.33 -14.84 -1.32
C MET A 1 -11.97 -15.14 0.03
N ASN A 2 -13.29 -15.29 0.13
CA ASN A 2 -13.97 -15.57 1.42
C ASN A 2 -13.45 -16.86 2.08
N GLN A 3 -13.32 -17.94 1.31
CA GLN A 3 -12.74 -19.19 1.79
C GLN A 3 -11.30 -19.05 2.31
N PHE A 4 -10.47 -18.19 1.71
CA PHE A 4 -9.11 -17.93 2.21
C PHE A 4 -9.15 -17.21 3.56
N CYS A 5 -9.96 -16.17 3.68
CA CYS A 5 -10.13 -15.43 4.93
C CYS A 5 -10.70 -16.33 6.04
N GLU A 6 -11.71 -17.14 5.73
CA GLU A 6 -12.31 -18.11 6.66
C GLU A 6 -11.29 -19.15 7.14
N VAL A 7 -10.54 -19.77 6.22
CA VAL A 7 -9.49 -20.74 6.56
C VAL A 7 -8.37 -20.11 7.42
N LYS A 8 -8.12 -18.81 7.26
CA LYS A 8 -7.13 -18.07 8.05
C LYS A 8 -7.71 -17.42 9.31
N GLY A 9 -9.01 -17.59 9.59
CA GLY A 9 -9.69 -16.97 10.74
C GLY A 9 -9.79 -15.44 10.65
N ILE A 10 -9.66 -14.86 9.46
CA ILE A 10 -9.70 -13.42 9.21
C ILE A 10 -11.15 -12.99 8.98
N MET A 11 -11.69 -12.17 9.89
CA MET A 11 -12.99 -11.54 9.70
C MET A 11 -12.90 -10.41 8.67
N ARG A 12 -13.65 -10.54 7.57
CA ARG A 12 -13.66 -9.52 6.52
C ARG A 12 -14.75 -8.49 6.78
N GLN A 13 -14.34 -7.26 7.09
CA GLN A 13 -15.23 -6.11 7.20
C GLN A 13 -15.19 -5.32 5.88
N TYR A 14 -16.36 -5.01 5.34
CA TYR A 14 -16.49 -4.22 4.12
C TYR A 14 -16.78 -2.76 4.47
N SER A 15 -16.06 -1.85 3.84
CA SER A 15 -16.43 -0.43 3.83
C SER A 15 -17.51 -0.20 2.77
N VAL A 16 -18.38 0.77 3.00
CA VAL A 16 -19.31 1.23 1.96
C VAL A 16 -18.51 1.85 0.81
N ALA A 17 -18.96 1.68 -0.43
CA ALA A 17 -18.32 2.34 -1.56
C ALA A 17 -18.39 3.86 -1.39
N MET A 18 -17.31 4.59 -1.73
CA MET A 18 -17.24 6.04 -1.64
C MET A 18 -17.49 6.60 -0.21
N THR A 19 -17.18 5.84 0.84
CA THR A 19 -17.08 6.37 2.21
C THR A 19 -15.61 6.50 2.63
N PRO A 20 -14.91 7.57 2.18
CA PRO A 20 -13.51 7.80 2.54
C PRO A 20 -13.29 7.65 4.04
N GLN A 21 -14.19 8.16 4.88
CA GLN A 21 -14.15 8.11 6.36
C GLN A 21 -13.76 6.74 6.91
N GLN A 22 -14.30 5.65 6.33
CA GLN A 22 -14.06 4.29 6.79
C GLN A 22 -12.70 3.74 6.33
N ASN A 23 -12.11 4.28 5.25
CA ASN A 23 -10.88 3.80 4.64
C ASN A 23 -9.73 4.84 4.61
N ARG A 24 -9.92 6.03 5.23
CA ARG A 24 -8.99 7.17 5.10
C ARG A 24 -7.57 6.83 5.54
N VAL A 25 -7.42 5.93 6.51
CA VAL A 25 -6.10 5.56 7.02
C VAL A 25 -5.33 4.77 5.95
N ALA A 26 -5.94 3.73 5.39
CA ALA A 26 -5.33 2.92 4.34
C ALA A 26 -5.08 3.76 3.07
N GLU A 27 -6.04 4.60 2.67
CA GLU A 27 -5.90 5.48 1.50
C GLU A 27 -4.75 6.49 1.65
N ARG A 28 -4.60 7.10 2.83
CA ARG A 28 -3.48 8.02 3.11
C ARG A 28 -2.15 7.27 3.10
N ARG A 29 -2.06 6.13 3.79
CA ARG A 29 -0.84 5.32 3.82
C ARG A 29 -0.43 4.85 2.42
N ASN A 30 -1.37 4.37 1.61
CA ASN A 30 -1.09 3.95 0.23
C ASN A 30 -0.58 5.11 -0.63
N ARG A 31 -1.16 6.31 -0.49
CA ARG A 31 -0.69 7.50 -1.21
C ARG A 31 0.74 7.87 -0.82
N THR A 32 1.03 7.95 0.47
CA THR A 32 2.37 8.25 0.99
C THR A 32 3.40 7.21 0.55
N LEU A 33 3.03 5.94 0.47
CA LEU A 33 3.92 4.87 0.00
C LEU A 33 4.23 5.02 -1.51
N ILE A 34 3.20 5.28 -2.32
CA ILE A 34 3.34 5.49 -3.77
C ILE A 34 4.20 6.72 -4.07
N GLU A 35 3.97 7.83 -3.34
CA GLU A 35 4.76 9.04 -3.47
C GLU A 35 6.23 8.80 -3.09
N ALA A 36 6.49 8.10 -1.99
CA ALA A 36 7.85 7.76 -1.59
C ALA A 36 8.57 6.92 -2.66
N ALA A 37 7.91 5.89 -3.21
CA ALA A 37 8.49 5.06 -4.27
C ALA A 37 8.78 5.86 -5.55
N ARG A 38 7.88 6.77 -5.94
CA ARG A 38 8.11 7.67 -7.09
C ARG A 38 9.32 8.58 -6.86
N THR A 39 9.42 9.18 -5.68
CA THR A 39 10.55 10.05 -5.32
C THR A 39 11.86 9.28 -5.31
N MET A 40 11.88 8.06 -4.75
CA MET A 40 13.07 7.19 -4.77
C MET A 40 13.53 6.83 -6.18
N LEU A 41 12.61 6.47 -7.08
CA LEU A 41 12.96 6.15 -8.47
C LEU A 41 13.47 7.39 -9.23
N ALA A 42 12.84 8.54 -9.01
CA ALA A 42 13.26 9.80 -9.63
C ALA A 42 14.66 10.23 -9.17
N ASP A 43 14.93 10.15 -7.86
CA ASP A 43 16.21 10.53 -7.26
C ASP A 43 17.36 9.59 -7.69
N SER A 44 17.10 8.28 -7.68
CA SER A 44 18.06 7.25 -8.12
C SER A 44 18.23 7.16 -9.63
N LYS A 45 17.40 7.86 -10.42
CA LYS A 45 17.35 7.79 -11.90
C LYS A 45 17.15 6.36 -12.42
N LEU A 46 16.48 5.51 -11.63
CA LEU A 46 16.21 4.14 -12.00
C LEU A 46 14.96 4.05 -12.90
N PRO A 47 14.92 3.08 -13.84
CA PRO A 47 13.73 2.81 -14.62
C PRO A 47 12.55 2.38 -13.75
N THR A 48 11.34 2.60 -14.24
CA THR A 48 10.09 2.16 -13.58
C THR A 48 9.96 0.65 -13.45
N THR A 49 10.83 -0.13 -14.09
CA THR A 49 10.92 -1.58 -13.89
C THR A 49 11.23 -1.95 -12.44
N PHE A 50 11.90 -1.06 -11.69
CA PHE A 50 12.23 -1.23 -10.26
C PHE A 50 11.09 -0.82 -9.32
N TRP A 51 9.85 -0.70 -9.82
CA TRP A 51 8.71 -0.25 -9.02
C TRP A 51 8.46 -1.12 -7.79
N ALA A 52 8.57 -2.44 -7.92
CA ALA A 52 8.35 -3.37 -6.80
C ALA A 52 9.39 -3.16 -5.69
N GLU A 53 10.65 -3.01 -6.05
CA GLU A 53 11.77 -2.77 -5.15
C GLU A 53 11.65 -1.41 -4.47
N ALA A 54 11.27 -0.36 -5.21
CA ALA A 54 11.04 0.96 -4.66
C ALA A 54 9.89 0.99 -3.65
N ILE A 55 8.78 0.28 -3.93
CA ILE A 55 7.66 0.14 -3.00
C ILE A 55 8.06 -0.65 -1.76
N ASN A 56 8.76 -1.77 -1.91
CA ASN A 56 9.23 -2.58 -0.77
C ASN A 56 10.18 -1.78 0.13
N THR A 57 11.10 -1.03 -0.47
CA THR A 57 12.03 -0.16 0.26
C THR A 57 11.30 0.96 0.98
N GLY A 58 10.36 1.64 0.31
CA GLY A 58 9.54 2.67 0.93
C GLY A 58 8.68 2.14 2.08
N CYS A 59 8.15 0.91 1.94
CA CYS A 59 7.39 0.24 2.99
C CYS A 59 8.28 -0.05 4.21
N TYR A 60 9.49 -0.55 3.99
CA TYR A 60 10.46 -0.80 5.06
C TYR A 60 10.85 0.48 5.80
N VAL A 61 11.16 1.56 5.08
CA VAL A 61 11.57 2.85 5.69
C VAL A 61 10.41 3.47 6.50
N GLN A 62 9.17 3.39 6.02
CA GLN A 62 8.01 3.99 6.70
C GLN A 62 7.48 3.18 7.89
N ASN A 63 7.82 1.91 8.00
CA ASN A 63 7.36 1.00 9.06
C ASN A 63 8.49 0.57 10.02
N LYS A 64 9.66 1.22 9.93
CA LYS A 64 10.74 1.10 10.93
C LYS A 64 10.36 1.82 12.21
#